data_AF-A0A1C3H992-F1
#
_entry.id   AF-A0A1C3H992-F1
#
_cell.length_a   1.000
_cell.length_b   1.000
_cell.length_c   1.000
_cell.angle_alpha   90.00
_cell.angle_beta   90.00
_cell.angle_gamma   90.00
#
_symmetry.space_group_name_H-M   'P 1'
#
loop_
_entity.id
_entity.type
_entity.pdbx_description
1 polymer ?
#
loop_
_entity_poly.entity_id
_entity_poly.type
_entity_poly.pdbx_seq_one_letter_code
_entity_poly.pdbx_strand_id
1 'polypeptide(L)' 'MMQLTFGRQHFTLDERDALFVAEAILLQRKEPGVVLPDHRSEKHGVIRLASRQAEPRLFRAVPGRCR' A
#
# COMPACT_ATOMS: atom_id res chain seq x y z
N MET A 1 -7.74 -8.52 16.49
CA MET A 1 -8.07 -7.23 15.85
C MET A 1 -6.99 -6.23 16.22
N MET A 2 -6.37 -5.61 15.22
CA MET A 2 -5.37 -4.55 15.38
C MET A 2 -5.83 -3.29 14.64
N GLN A 3 -5.42 -2.11 15.11
CA GLN A 3 -5.72 -0.84 14.44
C GLN A 3 -4.46 -0.29 13.77
N LEU A 4 -4.54 -0.14 12.45
CA LEU A 4 -3.54 0.55 11.65
C LEU A 4 -3.97 2.01 11.47
N THR A 5 -3.12 2.94 11.87
CA THR A 5 -3.36 4.38 11.65
C THR A 5 -2.40 4.89 10.58
N PHE A 6 -2.94 5.43 9.50
CA PHE A 6 -2.16 6.04 8.43
C PHE A 6 -2.60 7.51 8.28
N GLY A 7 -1.83 8.41 8.86
CA GLY A 7 -2.21 9.83 8.96
C GLY A 7 -3.50 10.01 9.74
N ARG A 8 -4.57 10.42 9.06
CA ARG A 8 -5.91 10.63 9.64
C ARG A 8 -6.87 9.45 9.42
N GLN A 9 -6.41 8.41 8.72
CA GLN A 9 -7.22 7.23 8.44
C GLN A 9 -6.91 6.13 9.45
N HIS A 10 -7.96 5.48 9.91
CA HIS A 10 -7.88 4.36 10.85
C HIS A 10 -8.50 3.13 10.20
N PHE A 11 -7.77 2.02 10.20
CA PHE A 11 -8.19 0.75 9.65
C PHE A 11 -8.14 -0.31 10.74
N THR A 12 -9.23 -1.03 10.93
CA THR A 12 -9.30 -2.13 11.90
C THR A 12 -9.05 -3.44 11.18
N LEU A 13 -7.81 -3.93 11.23
CA LEU A 13 -7.36 -5.15 10.58
C LEU A 13 -7.52 -6.37 11.50
N ASP A 14 -7.75 -7.54 10.92
CA ASP A 14 -7.51 -8.78 11.65
C ASP A 14 -6.01 -9.07 11.75
N GLU A 15 -5.64 -10.15 12.45
CA GLU A 15 -4.24 -10.48 12.68
C GLU A 15 -3.49 -10.83 11.38
N ARG A 16 -4.15 -11.54 10.44
CA ARG A 16 -3.54 -11.95 9.17
C ARG A 16 -3.31 -10.75 8.26
N ASP A 17 -4.30 -9.87 8.19
CA ASP A 17 -4.21 -8.64 7.41
C ASP A 17 -3.17 -7.68 7.98
N ALA A 18 -3.09 -7.56 9.31
CA ALA A 18 -2.08 -6.75 9.96
C ALA A 18 -0.67 -7.28 9.69
N LEU A 19 -0.48 -8.61 9.73
CA LEU A 19 0.81 -9.24 9.41
C LEU A 19 1.21 -8.96 7.96
N PHE A 20 0.29 -9.15 7.01
CA PHE A 20 0.54 -8.83 5.60
C PHE A 20 0.97 -7.38 5.42
N VAL A 21 0.24 -6.43 6.01
CA VAL A 21 0.56 -5.00 5.89
C VAL A 21 1.93 -4.68 6.53
N ALA A 22 2.25 -5.27 7.69
CA ALA A 22 3.53 -5.07 8.35
C ALA A 22 4.71 -5.59 7.50
N GLU A 23 4.58 -6.81 6.97
CA GLU A 23 5.59 -7.41 6.08
C GLU A 23 5.79 -6.61 4.80
N ALA A 24 4.69 -6.18 4.18
CA ALA A 24 4.68 -5.31 3.02
C ALA A 24 5.46 -4.01 3.25
N ILE A 25 5.24 -3.35 4.39
CA ILE A 25 5.95 -2.12 4.76
C ILE A 25 7.44 -2.39 5.01
N LEU A 26 7.77 -3.48 5.71
CA LEU A 26 9.16 -3.86 5.95
C LEU A 26 9.89 -4.17 4.65
N LEU A 27 9.24 -4.89 3.73
CA LEU A 27 9.77 -5.22 2.42
C LEU A 27 9.99 -3.97 1.58
N GLN A 28 9.02 -3.04 1.53
CA GLN A 28 9.21 -1.75 0.85
C GLN A 28 10.35 -0.91 1.44
N ARG A 29 10.58 -0.96 2.76
CA ARG A 29 11.71 -0.23 3.37
C ARG A 29 13.06 -0.81 2.97
N LYS A 30 13.13 -2.12 2.76
CA LYS A 30 14.34 -2.80 2.28
C LYS A 30 14.53 -2.62 0.78
N GLU A 31 13.46 -2.74 0.01
CA GLU A 31 13.45 -2.69 -1.44
C GLU A 31 12.32 -1.76 -1.94
N PRO A 32 12.57 -0.45 -2.02
CA PRO A 32 11.48 0.52 -2.25
C PRO A 32 10.85 0.48 -3.65
N GLY A 33 11.49 -0.19 -4.60
CA GLY A 33 10.99 -0.42 -5.95
C GLY A 33 10.25 -1.75 -6.13
N VAL A 34 10.10 -2.56 -5.07
CA VAL A 34 9.43 -3.86 -5.16
C VAL A 34 7.92 -3.69 -5.31
N VAL A 35 7.36 -4.32 -6.33
CA VAL A 35 5.90 -4.39 -6.51
C VAL A 35 5.38 -5.43 -5.53
N LEU A 36 4.56 -5.00 -4.58
CA LEU A 36 3.96 -5.90 -3.61
C LEU A 36 2.78 -6.67 -4.22
N PRO A 37 2.59 -7.94 -3.83
CA PRO A 37 1.43 -8.71 -4.24
C PRO A 37 0.15 -8.18 -3.59
N ASP A 38 -0.98 -8.47 -4.22
CA ASP A 38 -2.30 -8.19 -3.65
C ASP A 38 -2.65 -9.24 -2.59
N HIS A 39 -3.21 -8.80 -1.46
CA HIS A 39 -3.68 -9.70 -0.41
C HIS A 39 -5.20 -9.75 -0.39
N ARG A 40 -5.76 -10.95 -0.44
CA ARG A 40 -7.22 -11.16 -0.30
C ARG A 40 -7.54 -11.44 1.15
N SER A 41 -8.06 -10.42 1.81
CA SER A 41 -8.69 -10.51 3.12
C SER A 41 -10.13 -11.00 2.97
N GLU A 42 -10.54 -11.92 3.84
CA GLU A 42 -11.94 -12.35 3.95
C GLU A 42 -12.85 -11.22 4.44
N LYS A 43 -12.31 -10.30 5.25
CA LYS A 43 -13.07 -9.22 5.89
C LYS A 43 -12.98 -7.90 5.14
N HIS A 44 -11.83 -7.61 4.53
CA HIS A 44 -11.54 -6.31 3.92
C HIS A 44 -11.46 -6.37 2.39
N GLY A 45 -11.70 -7.54 1.77
CA GLY A 45 -11.60 -7.71 0.33
C GLY A 45 -10.15 -7.72 -0.14
N VAL A 46 -9.76 -6.87 -1.08
CA VAL A 46 -8.37 -6.83 -1.59
C VAL A 46 -7.60 -5.68 -0.95
N ILE A 47 -6.51 -6.00 -0.25
CA ILE A 47 -5.57 -5.05 0.30
C ILE A 47 -4.38 -4.93 -0.66
N ARG A 48 -4.10 -3.70 -1.12
CA ARG A 48 -2.99 -3.38 -2.02
C ARG A 48 -2.16 -2.25 -1.41
N LEU A 49 -0.86 -2.43 -1.33
CA LEU A 49 0.07 -1.39 -0.88
C LEU A 49 0.87 -0.87 -2.07
N ALA A 50 0.70 0.42 -2.37
CA ALA A 50 1.50 1.12 -3.36
C ALA A 50 2.42 2.13 -2.65
N SER A 51 3.71 2.04 -2.92
CA SER A 51 4.66 3.12 -2.64
C SER A 51 4.84 3.95 -3.89
N ARG A 52 4.94 5.28 -3.79
CA ARG A 52 5.29 6.15 -4.93
C ARG A 52 6.57 5.72 -5.66
N GLN A 53 7.45 4.98 -4.99
CA GLN A 53 8.69 4.45 -5.57
C GLN A 53 8.50 3.08 -6.26
N ALA A 54 7.49 2.32 -5.85
CA ALA A 54 7.11 1.03 -6.40
C ALA A 54 5.96 1.12 -7.42
N GLU A 55 5.31 2.29 -7.56
CA GLU A 55 4.38 2.53 -8.66
C GLU A 55 5.14 2.36 -9.97
N PRO A 56 4.69 1.48 -10.89
CA PRO A 56 5.05 1.65 -12.29
C PRO A 56 4.67 3.08 -12.63
N ARG A 57 5.53 3.84 -13.30
CA ARG A 57 5.39 5.27 -13.62
C ARG A 57 4.16 5.61 -14.49
N LEU A 58 2.97 5.13 -14.14
CA LEU A 58 1.76 5.18 -14.95
C LEU A 58 1.04 6.51 -14.84
N PHE A 59 1.38 7.37 -13.89
CA PHE A 59 0.83 8.73 -13.86
C PHE A 59 1.87 9.75 -13.41
N ARG A 60 2.89 9.99 -14.25
CA ARG A 60 3.44 11.35 -14.35
C ARG A 60 2.51 12.11 -15.29
N ALA A 61 1.41 12.64 -14.77
CA ALA A 61 0.73 13.74 -15.45
C ALA A 61 1.77 14.87 -15.57
N VAL A 62 2.38 14.98 -16.75
CA VAL A 62 3.19 16.14 -17.10
C VAL A 62 2.24 17.33 -16.99
N PRO A 63 2.52 18.38 -16.21
CA PRO A 63 1.78 19.62 -16.31
C PRO A 63 2.18 20.27 -17.65
N GLY A 64 1.60 19.75 -18.73
CA GLY A 64 1.61 20.37 -20.04
C GLY A 64 0.74 21.61 -19.92
N ARG A 65 1.38 22.77 -19.88
CA ARG A 65 0.72 24.06 -20.04
C ARG A 65 -0.13 23.99 -21.32
N CYS A 66 -1.44 24.03 -21.19
CA CYS A 66 -2.30 24.47 -22.28
C CYS A 66 -2.16 25.98 -22.37
N ARG A 67 -1.48 26.44 -23.42
CA ARG A 67 -1.54 27.82 -23.89
C ARG A 67 -2.18 27.79 -25.27
#